data_AF-A0A835I765-F1
#
_entry.id   AF-A0A835I765-F1
#
_cell.length_a   1.000
_cell.length_b   1.000
_cell.length_c   1.000
_cell.angle_alpha   90.00
_cell.angle_beta   90.00
_cell.angle_gamma   90.00
#
_symmetry.space_group_name_H-M   'P 1'
#
loop_
_entity.id
_entity.type
_entity.pdbx_description
1 polymer ?
#
loop_
_entity_poly.entity_id
_entity_poly.type
_entity_poly.pdbx_seq_one_letter_code
_entity_poly.pdbx_strand_id
1 'polypeptide(L)'
;MGAGIGIGIGIGLPAKRFNEFFKDHTSFIRLNHYPPCPLPDLALGVGSQKDAGALTVLAQDDVGGLDVKRKADGEWVRVKPIPESYIINVGDIIQVWSNDKYESVEHRVMVNPQRERFAVPFFFMPAHYVMVKP
;
A
#
# COMPACT_ATOMS: atom_id res chain seq x y z
N MET A 1 -24.22 4.63 -4.39
CA MET A 1 -23.95 3.20 -4.11
C MET A 1 -22.55 3.10 -3.53
N GLY A 2 -22.41 2.96 -2.21
CA GLY A 2 -21.10 2.92 -1.57
C GLY A 2 -20.45 1.56 -1.79
N ALA A 3 -19.30 1.54 -2.45
CA ALA A 3 -18.44 0.36 -2.52
C ALA A 3 -18.06 -0.03 -1.08
N GLY A 4 -18.69 -1.07 -0.55
CA GLY A 4 -18.23 -1.67 0.71
C GLY A 4 -16.86 -2.28 0.47
N ILE A 5 -15.91 -2.02 1.35
CA ILE A 5 -14.60 -2.66 1.28
C ILE A 5 -14.82 -4.15 1.58
N GLY A 6 -14.64 -5.01 0.57
CA GLY A 6 -14.88 -6.46 0.67
C GLY A 6 -14.08 -7.18 1.77
N ILE A 7 -13.06 -6.51 2.33
CA ILE A 7 -12.24 -6.97 3.46
C ILE A 7 -13.09 -7.40 4.65
N GLY A 8 -14.18 -6.68 4.97
CA GLY A 8 -15.07 -7.03 6.08
C GLY A 8 -15.68 -8.43 5.91
N ILE A 9 -16.13 -8.76 4.70
CA ILE A 9 -16.68 -10.09 4.38
C ILE A 9 -15.60 -11.17 4.58
N GLY A 10 -14.37 -10.91 4.12
CA GLY A 10 -13.26 -11.86 4.22
C GLY A 10 -12.86 -12.22 5.66
N ILE A 11 -13.27 -11.42 6.66
CA ILE A 11 -13.04 -11.71 8.09
C ILE A 11 -14.30 -12.08 8.86
N GLY A 12 -15.42 -12.32 8.16
CA GLY A 12 -16.69 -12.75 8.75
C GLY A 12 -17.56 -11.60 9.29
N LEU A 13 -17.31 -10.36 8.86
CA LEU A 13 -18.10 -9.18 9.24
C LEU A 13 -19.09 -8.80 8.14
N PRO A 14 -20.16 -8.04 8.47
CA PRO A 14 -21.07 -7.51 7.47
C PRO A 14 -20.36 -6.67 6.41
N ALA A 15 -20.81 -6.74 5.16
CA ALA A 15 -20.18 -6.06 4.01
C ALA A 15 -19.96 -4.55 4.18
N LYS A 16 -20.80 -3.90 4.99
CA LYS A 16 -20.75 -2.45 5.25
C LYS A 16 -20.12 -2.10 6.59
N ARG A 17 -19.52 -3.07 7.29
CA ARG A 17 -19.01 -2.91 8.67
C ARG A 17 -18.09 -1.69 8.84
N PHE A 18 -17.27 -1.41 7.83
CA PHE A 18 -16.28 -0.33 7.86
C PHE A 18 -16.74 0.95 7.17
N ASN A 19 -17.88 0.97 6.46
CA ASN A 19 -18.26 2.08 5.60
C ASN A 19 -18.33 3.42 6.34
N GLU A 20 -18.90 3.43 7.54
CA GLU A 20 -19.03 4.65 8.35
C GLU A 20 -17.66 5.22 8.79
N PHE A 21 -16.61 4.40 8.85
CA PHE A 21 -15.26 4.86 9.20
C PHE A 21 -14.62 5.72 8.11
N PHE A 22 -15.14 5.66 6.88
CA PHE A 22 -14.62 6.43 5.75
C PHE A 22 -15.50 7.62 5.39
N LYS A 23 -16.53 7.90 6.19
CA LYS A 23 -17.22 9.19 6.13
C LYS A 23 -16.21 10.27 6.52
N ASP A 24 -16.09 11.31 5.72
CA ASP A 24 -15.10 12.40 5.89
C ASP A 24 -13.64 11.89 5.92
N HIS A 25 -13.35 10.89 5.09
CA HIS A 25 -12.01 10.32 4.99
C HIS A 25 -10.92 11.37 4.73
N THR A 26 -9.73 11.15 5.29
CA THR A 26 -8.56 12.00 5.06
C THR A 26 -7.62 11.46 3.98
N SER A 27 -8.16 10.64 3.06
CA SER A 27 -7.41 10.01 1.97
C SER A 27 -6.70 11.03 1.08
N PHE A 28 -5.54 10.65 0.55
CA PHE A 28 -4.71 11.53 -0.27
C PHE A 28 -3.94 10.75 -1.34
N ILE A 29 -3.47 11.48 -2.36
CA ILE A 29 -2.61 10.95 -3.42
C ILE A 29 -1.21 11.51 -3.22
N ARG A 30 -0.20 10.67 -3.44
CA ARG A 30 1.19 11.11 -3.58
C ARG A 30 1.65 10.84 -5.01
N LEU A 31 2.39 11.79 -5.59
CA LEU A 31 3.04 11.63 -6.88
C LEU A 31 4.52 11.42 -6.62
N ASN A 32 5.02 10.23 -6.95
CA ASN A 32 6.41 9.87 -6.74
C ASN A 32 7.14 9.85 -8.09
N HIS A 33 8.25 10.58 -8.16
CA HIS A 33 9.23 10.52 -9.23
C HIS A 33 10.56 10.02 -8.65
N TYR A 34 11.09 8.96 -9.25
CA TYR A 34 12.39 8.40 -8.88
C TYR A 34 13.33 8.55 -10.07
N PRO A 35 14.29 9.48 -10.03
CA PRO A 35 15.24 9.66 -11.12
C PRO A 35 16.21 8.48 -11.23
N PRO A 36 16.89 8.31 -12.38
CA PRO A 36 17.97 7.34 -12.51
C PRO A 36 19.06 7.58 -11.46
N CYS A 37 19.54 6.51 -10.83
CA CYS A 37 20.55 6.56 -9.77
C CYS A 37 21.84 5.85 -10.22
N PRO A 38 22.99 6.53 -10.23
CA PRO A 38 24.26 5.94 -10.68
C PRO A 38 24.79 4.84 -9.74
N LEU A 39 24.36 4.84 -8.48
CA LEU A 39 24.79 3.90 -7.44
C LEU A 39 23.56 3.23 -6.80
N PRO A 40 22.79 2.44 -7.57
CA PRO A 40 21.50 1.90 -7.13
C PRO A 40 21.61 0.93 -5.95
N ASP A 41 22.77 0.31 -5.76
CA ASP A 41 23.03 -0.62 -4.65
C ASP A 41 23.28 0.10 -3.32
N LEU A 42 23.53 1.42 -3.36
CA LEU A 42 23.82 2.26 -2.20
C LEU A 42 22.67 3.22 -1.85
N ALA A 43 21.58 3.21 -2.62
CA ALA A 43 20.47 4.14 -2.46
C ALA A 43 19.11 3.43 -2.56
N LEU A 44 18.14 3.94 -1.81
CA LEU A 44 16.74 3.57 -1.92
C LEU A 44 15.94 4.77 -2.40
N GLY A 45 14.95 4.53 -3.26
CA GLY A 45 13.96 5.55 -3.61
C GLY A 45 13.03 5.83 -2.44
N VAL A 46 12.67 4.78 -1.69
CA VAL A 46 11.97 4.87 -0.40
C VAL A 46 12.52 3.77 0.50
N GLY A 47 12.83 4.13 1.75
CA GLY A 47 13.26 3.19 2.77
C GLY A 47 12.21 2.13 3.10
N SER A 48 12.61 1.15 3.91
CA SER A 48 11.71 0.10 4.42
C SER A 48 10.60 0.71 5.28
N GLN A 49 9.34 0.50 4.91
CA GLN A 49 8.20 1.09 5.62
C GLN A 49 6.91 0.26 5.46
N LYS A 50 5.90 0.58 6.26
CA LYS A 50 4.50 0.14 6.10
C LYS A 50 3.61 1.36 5.84
N ASP A 51 2.45 1.14 5.24
CA ASP A 51 1.48 2.20 5.02
C ASP A 51 0.53 2.30 6.21
N ALA A 52 0.43 3.49 6.80
CA ALA A 52 -0.40 3.72 7.99
C ALA A 52 -1.92 3.66 7.71
N GLY A 53 -2.34 3.68 6.44
CA GLY A 53 -3.76 3.75 6.06
C GLY A 53 -4.51 2.44 6.18
N ALA A 54 -5.72 2.42 5.64
CA ALA A 54 -6.49 1.19 5.50
C ALA A 54 -6.01 0.40 4.27
N LEU A 55 -5.93 1.07 3.12
CA LEU A 55 -5.49 0.49 1.86
C LEU A 55 -4.65 1.48 1.07
N THR A 56 -3.67 0.96 0.33
CA THR A 56 -2.98 1.71 -0.71
C THR A 56 -3.36 1.14 -2.07
N VAL A 57 -3.79 2.01 -2.99
CA VAL A 57 -4.03 1.68 -4.40
C VAL A 57 -2.93 2.35 -5.21
N LEU A 58 -2.02 1.55 -5.77
CA LEU A 58 -0.84 2.03 -6.46
C LEU A 58 -0.97 1.84 -7.97
N ALA A 59 -0.93 2.95 -8.70
CA ALA A 59 -0.60 2.97 -10.12
C ALA A 59 0.92 3.16 -10.28
N GLN A 60 1.53 2.45 -11.23
CA GLN A 60 2.95 2.60 -11.56
C GLN A 60 3.16 2.40 -13.06
N ASP A 61 4.31 2.87 -13.55
CA ASP A 61 4.79 2.57 -14.89
C ASP A 61 5.37 1.14 -15.03
N ASP A 62 6.03 0.90 -16.17
CA ASP A 62 6.64 -0.38 -16.53
C ASP A 62 8.06 -0.58 -15.97
N VAL A 63 8.64 0.41 -15.26
CA VAL A 63 10.04 0.37 -14.83
C VAL A 63 10.23 -0.57 -13.63
N GLY A 64 9.23 -0.64 -12.74
CA GLY A 64 9.28 -1.44 -11.52
C GLY A 64 10.26 -0.91 -10.49
N GLY A 65 10.45 -1.63 -9.38
CA GLY A 65 11.32 -1.23 -8.28
C GLY A 65 10.68 -1.32 -6.90
N LEU A 66 9.37 -1.53 -6.82
CA LEU A 66 8.70 -1.88 -5.57
C LEU A 66 9.14 -3.29 -5.13
N ASP A 67 9.70 -3.39 -3.94
CA ASP A 67 9.94 -4.66 -3.25
C ASP A 67 8.99 -4.76 -2.05
N VAL A 68 8.44 -5.95 -1.82
CA VAL A 68 7.63 -6.29 -0.64
C VAL A 68 8.33 -7.39 0.16
N LYS A 69 8.29 -7.30 1.47
CA LYS A 69 8.93 -8.28 2.35
C LYS A 69 7.97 -9.41 2.67
N ARG A 70 8.34 -10.64 2.34
CA ARG A 70 7.53 -11.82 2.59
C ARG A 70 7.61 -12.19 4.07
N LYS A 71 6.47 -12.38 4.73
CA LYS A 71 6.42 -12.78 6.15
C LYS A 71 7.08 -14.12 6.46
N ALA A 72 6.95 -15.09 5.54
CA ALA A 72 7.35 -16.46 5.79
C ALA A 72 8.85 -16.64 6.07
N ASP A 73 9.69 -15.85 5.39
CA ASP A 73 11.15 -15.96 5.41
C ASP A 73 11.85 -14.60 5.61
N GLY A 74 11.13 -13.48 5.54
CA GLY A 74 11.70 -12.14 5.62
C GLY A 74 12.35 -11.66 4.33
N GLU A 75 12.23 -12.42 3.23
CA GLU A 75 12.87 -12.12 1.96
C GLU A 75 12.16 -10.99 1.21
N TRP A 76 12.96 -10.18 0.51
CA TRP A 76 12.44 -9.13 -0.36
C TRP A 76 12.03 -9.71 -1.71
N VAL A 77 10.80 -9.44 -2.11
CA VAL A 77 10.22 -9.89 -3.37
C VAL A 77 9.92 -8.69 -4.26
N ARG A 78 10.54 -8.65 -5.44
CA ARG A 78 10.24 -7.64 -6.46
C ARG A 78 8.82 -7.83 -6.99
N VAL A 79 8.01 -6.77 -6.91
CA VAL A 79 6.71 -6.75 -7.56
C VAL A 79 6.90 -6.44 -9.05
N LYS A 80 6.48 -7.38 -9.90
CA LYS A 80 6.55 -7.20 -11.35
C LYS A 80 5.44 -6.24 -11.81
N PRO A 81 5.76 -5.18 -12.58
CA PRO A 81 4.74 -4.37 -13.23
C PRO A 81 3.88 -5.20 -14.17
N ILE A 82 2.56 -5.04 -14.06
CA ILE A 82 1.58 -5.67 -14.95
C ILE A 82 0.83 -4.53 -15.64
N PRO A 83 0.81 -4.46 -16.98
CA PRO A 83 0.05 -3.44 -17.70
C PRO A 83 -1.42 -3.42 -17.29
N GLU A 84 -2.03 -2.23 -17.29
CA GLU A 84 -3.45 -2.02 -17.02
C GLU A 84 -3.93 -2.59 -15.66
N SER A 85 -3.04 -2.60 -14.67
CA SER A 85 -3.33 -3.09 -13.33
C SER A 85 -2.98 -2.08 -12.24
N TYR A 86 -3.58 -2.28 -11.08
CA TYR A 86 -3.21 -1.59 -9.84
C TYR A 86 -2.68 -2.61 -8.84
N ILE A 87 -1.72 -2.17 -8.02
CA ILE A 87 -1.31 -2.92 -6.83
C ILE A 87 -2.17 -2.45 -5.66
N ILE A 88 -2.74 -3.40 -4.92
CA ILE A 88 -3.47 -3.12 -3.69
C ILE A 88 -2.64 -3.63 -2.52
N ASN A 89 -2.30 -2.75 -1.59
CA ASN A 89 -1.62 -3.12 -0.34
C ASN A 89 -2.55 -2.87 0.86
N VAL A 90 -2.49 -3.78 1.84
CA VAL A 90 -3.13 -3.61 3.14
C VAL A 90 -2.24 -2.72 4.00
N GLY A 91 -2.85 -1.75 4.67
CA GLY A 91 -2.17 -0.89 5.63
C GLY A 91 -2.45 -1.25 7.09
N ASP A 92 -1.77 -0.55 7.99
CA ASP A 92 -1.77 -0.82 9.44
C ASP A 92 -3.17 -0.78 10.06
N ILE A 93 -4.07 0.08 9.56
CA ILE A 93 -5.43 0.21 10.11
C ILE A 93 -6.25 -1.06 9.88
N ILE A 94 -6.15 -1.67 8.70
CA ILE A 94 -6.84 -2.94 8.44
C ILE A 94 -6.21 -4.08 9.23
N GLN A 95 -4.89 -4.09 9.40
CA GLN A 95 -4.23 -5.07 10.26
C GLN A 95 -4.82 -5.02 11.68
N VAL A 96 -4.94 -3.82 12.27
CA VAL A 96 -5.55 -3.65 13.61
C VAL A 96 -7.03 -4.03 13.62
N TRP A 97 -7.87 -3.49 12.72
CA TRP A 97 -9.31 -3.80 12.67
C TRP A 97 -9.63 -5.27 12.37
N SER A 98 -8.71 -5.98 11.73
CA SER A 98 -8.85 -7.41 11.46
C SER A 98 -8.30 -8.30 12.56
N ASN A 99 -7.76 -7.72 13.63
CA ASN A 99 -7.03 -8.41 14.69
C ASN A 99 -5.95 -9.33 14.13
N ASP A 100 -5.05 -8.75 13.33
CA ASP A 100 -3.91 -9.39 12.67
C ASP A 100 -4.25 -10.51 11.65
N LYS A 101 -5.52 -10.65 11.24
CA LYS A 101 -5.90 -11.60 10.17
C LYS A 101 -5.35 -11.17 8.81
N TYR A 102 -5.32 -9.87 8.54
CA TYR A 102 -4.56 -9.31 7.43
C TYR A 102 -3.30 -8.66 7.94
N GLU A 103 -2.24 -8.72 7.14
CA GLU A 103 -0.95 -8.13 7.46
C GLU A 103 -0.71 -6.89 6.61
N SER A 104 -0.29 -5.81 7.29
CA SER A 104 0.34 -4.67 6.64
C SER A 104 1.78 -5.03 6.30
N VAL A 105 2.07 -5.14 5.00
CA VAL A 105 3.34 -5.67 4.51
C VAL A 105 4.39 -4.56 4.41
N GLU A 106 5.58 -4.86 4.94
CA GLU A 106 6.75 -3.99 4.80
C GLU A 106 7.19 -3.92 3.33
N HIS A 107 7.40 -2.72 2.81
CA HIS A 107 7.78 -2.50 1.42
C HIS A 107 8.85 -1.41 1.34
N ARG A 108 9.62 -1.43 0.24
CA ARG A 108 10.63 -0.42 -0.09
C ARG A 108 10.62 -0.16 -1.59
N VAL A 109 11.28 0.92 -2.02
CA VAL A 109 11.45 1.19 -3.46
C VAL A 109 12.93 1.24 -3.79
N MET A 110 13.35 0.35 -4.68
CA MET A 110 14.68 0.34 -5.30
C MET A 110 14.72 1.35 -6.44
N VAL A 111 15.88 1.99 -6.63
CA VAL A 111 16.19 2.85 -7.78
C VAL A 111 17.01 2.07 -8.81
N ASN A 112 17.09 2.57 -10.03
CA ASN A 112 17.86 1.96 -11.12
C ASN A 112 18.69 3.03 -11.86
N PRO A 113 19.80 2.68 -12.53
CA PRO A 113 20.63 3.65 -13.25
C PRO A 113 20.11 4.11 -14.61
N GLN A 114 19.10 3.46 -15.19
CA GLN A 114 18.77 3.62 -16.61
C GLN A 114 17.57 4.53 -16.87
N ARG A 115 16.48 4.37 -16.12
CA ARG A 115 15.19 5.01 -16.41
C ARG A 115 14.59 5.58 -15.13
N GLU A 116 14.02 6.76 -15.25
CA GLU A 116 13.16 7.31 -14.20
C GLU A 116 11.91 6.45 -14.03
N ARG A 117 11.41 6.36 -12.80
CA ARG A 117 10.18 5.66 -12.45
C ARG A 117 9.16 6.64 -11.91
N PHE A 118 7.91 6.50 -12.35
CA PHE A 118 6.76 7.20 -11.81
C PHE A 118 5.80 6.24 -11.10
N ALA A 119 5.28 6.68 -9.95
CA ALA A 119 4.31 5.94 -9.16
C ALA A 119 3.32 6.89 -8.50
N VAL A 120 2.05 6.50 -8.49
CA VAL A 120 0.95 7.28 -7.95
C VAL A 120 0.16 6.43 -6.95
N PRO A 121 0.64 6.32 -5.69
CA PRO A 121 -0.15 5.72 -4.63
C PRO A 121 -1.26 6.65 -4.15
N PHE A 122 -2.48 6.12 -4.13
CA PHE A 122 -3.60 6.66 -3.37
C PHE A 122 -3.67 5.94 -2.02
N PHE A 123 -3.61 6.70 -0.93
CA PHE A 123 -3.73 6.20 0.43
C PHE A 123 -5.15 6.41 0.91
N PHE A 124 -5.86 5.29 1.11
CA PHE A 124 -7.22 5.29 1.61
C PHE A 124 -7.19 5.29 3.14
N MET A 125 -7.56 6.43 3.72
CA MET A 125 -7.53 6.68 5.17
C MET A 125 -8.96 6.76 5.70
N PRO A 126 -9.25 6.35 6.94
CA PRO A 126 -10.52 6.68 7.57
C PRO A 126 -10.60 8.17 7.92
N ALA A 127 -11.73 8.59 8.49
CA ALA A 127 -11.82 9.88 9.16
C ALA A 127 -10.82 9.95 10.32
N HIS A 128 -10.26 11.14 10.56
CA HIS A 128 -9.26 11.37 11.62
C HIS A 128 -9.79 11.09 13.04
N TYR A 129 -11.11 11.13 13.24
CA TYR A 129 -11.76 10.86 14.54
C TYR A 129 -12.11 9.39 14.75
N VAL A 130 -11.84 8.51 13.77
CA VAL A 130 -12.14 7.08 13.91
C VAL A 130 -11.14 6.42 14.85
N MET A 131 -11.67 5.72 15.85
CA MET A 131 -10.84 4.89 16.72
C MET A 131 -10.39 3.62 15.99
N VAL A 132 -9.07 3.40 15.95
CA VAL A 132 -8.46 2.20 15.36
C VAL A 132 -8.19 1.20 16.48
N LYS A 133 -8.96 0.10 16.51
CA LYS A 133 -8.83 -1.00 17.47
C LYS A 133 -9.39 -2.31 16.89
N PRO A 134 -8.99 -3.48 17.40
CA PRO A 134 -9.61 -4.76 17.07
C PRO A 134 -11.13 -4.77 17.27
#